data_AF-A0A1W9GNC9-F1
#
_entry.id   AF-A0A1W9GNC9-F1
#
_cell.length_a   1.000
_cell.length_b   1.000
_cell.length_c   1.000
_cell.angle_alpha   90.00
_cell.angle_beta   90.00
_cell.angle_gamma   90.00
#
_symmetry.space_group_name_H-M   'P 1'
#
loop_
_entity.id
_entity.type
_entity.pdbx_description
1 polymer ?
#
loop_
_entity_poly.entity_id
_entity_poly.type
_entity_poly.pdbx_seq_one_letter_code
_entity_poly.pdbx_strand_id
1 'polypeptide(L)'
;MSMIVEGAKKKPTILVVDDEAGPRDALKVILRPFFNIQSADNAKAALDVLNTQPIDLVTLDQKLPDRQGIDLLQDIKHDHANIEVIIVTGYGSLKSAMDGIRHGAAGYLLKPFNVSELISLINRTLEKKQRLDLVRNFFRSTPELWSAKQESASAWQALRSSYSALAPCSGETTALPSEKLGLLSLLSDILEATDRQLLNHSSRVSFYATLLGNRLKLTSQEQEALTMGAFLHDIGKTGITYDQCSDDQPAWSVTDASCVEYSERGAQLITSFGLPAEVAQIVAYHHERWDGQDSPHGLRGEGIPLLARIVRIAETFDHLTAGLDGSSPLSIDDAVRQLSLQAHTLFDSKLTDLFSDVVQECKSSLPPMGIAA
;
A
#
# COMPACT_ATOMS: atom_id res chain seq x y z
N MET A 1 14.58 20.98 -40.22
CA MET A 1 14.34 19.57 -39.91
C MET A 1 14.92 19.31 -38.52
N SER A 2 14.14 19.59 -37.47
CA SER A 2 14.61 19.48 -36.08
C SER A 2 14.49 18.03 -35.64
N MET A 3 15.60 17.43 -35.25
CA MET A 3 15.66 16.10 -34.65
C MET A 3 15.08 16.15 -33.25
N ILE A 4 13.94 15.50 -33.05
CA ILE A 4 13.49 15.07 -31.72
C ILE A 4 14.40 13.91 -31.33
N VAL A 5 15.30 14.15 -30.38
CA VAL A 5 16.06 13.07 -29.72
C VAL A 5 15.11 12.45 -28.70
N GLU A 6 14.44 11.35 -29.08
CA GLU A 6 13.84 10.44 -28.10
C GLU A 6 14.95 9.93 -27.18
N GLY A 7 14.90 10.29 -25.89
CA GLY A 7 15.81 9.76 -24.89
C GLY A 7 15.63 8.25 -24.80
N ALA A 8 16.65 7.48 -25.21
CA ALA A 8 16.61 6.02 -25.13
C ALA A 8 16.36 5.58 -23.68
N LYS A 9 15.24 4.90 -23.42
CA LYS A 9 14.96 4.30 -22.11
C LYS A 9 16.13 3.39 -21.72
N LYS A 10 16.82 3.73 -20.62
CA LYS A 10 17.91 2.90 -20.09
C LYS A 10 17.36 1.52 -19.75
N LYS A 11 18.00 0.48 -20.29
CA LYS A 11 17.63 -0.91 -20.05
C LYS A 11 17.84 -1.26 -18.57
N PRO A 12 16.81 -1.72 -17.83
CA PRO A 12 16.95 -2.07 -16.41
C PRO A 12 17.98 -3.17 -16.18
N THR A 13 18.66 -3.13 -15.04
CA THR A 13 19.63 -4.15 -14.62
C THR A 13 19.03 -5.08 -13.59
N ILE A 14 19.04 -6.38 -13.89
CA ILE A 14 18.52 -7.43 -13.01
C ILE A 14 19.67 -8.29 -12.52
N LEU A 15 19.70 -8.56 -11.22
CA LEU A 15 20.60 -9.53 -10.60
C LEU A 15 19.85 -10.84 -10.37
N VAL A 16 20.32 -11.92 -11.00
CA VAL A 16 19.80 -13.28 -10.80
C VAL A 16 20.65 -13.99 -9.75
N VAL A 17 20.06 -14.31 -8.60
CA VAL A 17 20.71 -15.03 -7.49
C VAL A 17 20.07 -16.41 -7.37
N ASP A 18 20.80 -17.44 -7.76
CA ASP A 18 20.36 -18.85 -7.76
C ASP A 18 21.62 -19.70 -7.66
N ASP A 19 21.66 -20.73 -6.82
CA ASP A 19 22.87 -21.53 -6.61
C ASP A 19 23.08 -22.56 -7.73
N GLU A 20 22.00 -23.00 -8.38
CA GLU A 20 22.04 -23.94 -9.47
C GLU A 20 22.51 -23.28 -10.77
N ALA A 21 23.68 -23.68 -11.28
CA ALA A 21 24.26 -23.10 -12.49
C ALA A 21 23.35 -23.21 -13.73
N GLY A 22 22.65 -24.35 -13.90
CA GLY A 22 21.76 -24.59 -15.04
C GLY A 22 20.59 -23.58 -15.12
N PRO A 23 19.71 -23.53 -14.11
CA PRO A 23 18.65 -22.53 -14.00
C PRO A 23 19.17 -21.08 -14.11
N ARG A 24 20.24 -20.74 -13.39
CA ARG A 24 20.85 -19.41 -13.41
C ARG A 24 21.29 -18.97 -14.82
N ASP A 25 22.01 -19.83 -15.53
CA ASP A 25 22.50 -19.53 -16.88
C ASP A 25 21.36 -19.50 -17.90
N ALA A 26 20.36 -20.37 -17.76
CA ALA A 26 19.16 -20.34 -18.59
C ALA A 26 18.41 -19.01 -18.45
N LEU A 27 18.15 -18.56 -17.22
CA LEU A 27 17.51 -17.27 -16.94
C LEU A 27 18.33 -16.11 -17.53
N LYS A 28 19.65 -16.15 -17.40
CA LYS A 28 20.54 -15.13 -17.98
C LYS A 28 20.41 -15.03 -19.50
N VAL A 29 20.35 -16.15 -20.21
CA VAL A 29 20.16 -16.17 -21.66
C VAL A 29 18.78 -15.66 -22.05
N ILE A 30 17.74 -16.11 -21.35
CA ILE A 30 16.34 -15.79 -21.63
C ILE A 30 16.01 -14.31 -21.37
N LEU A 31 16.58 -13.71 -20.32
CA LEU A 31 16.26 -12.35 -19.89
C LEU A 31 17.14 -11.28 -20.56
N ARG A 32 18.34 -11.63 -21.04
CA ARG A 32 19.28 -10.72 -21.73
C ARG A 32 18.68 -9.89 -22.89
N PRO A 33 17.74 -10.39 -23.71
CA PRO A 33 17.09 -9.57 -24.73
C PRO A 33 16.33 -8.38 -24.14
N PHE A 34 15.76 -8.52 -22.95
CA PHE A 34 14.88 -7.53 -22.32
C PHE A 34 15.59 -6.68 -21.26
N PHE A 35 16.57 -7.23 -20.54
CA PHE A 35 17.26 -6.56 -19.43
C PHE A 35 18.79 -6.67 -19.52
N ASN A 36 19.52 -5.84 -18.76
CA ASN A 36 20.93 -6.09 -18.44
C ASN A 36 20.98 -7.11 -17.30
N ILE A 37 21.78 -8.16 -17.42
CA ILE A 37 21.77 -9.26 -16.44
C ILE A 37 23.12 -9.39 -15.75
N GLN A 38 23.07 -9.30 -14.41
CA GLN A 38 24.10 -9.79 -13.51
C GLN A 38 23.66 -11.11 -12.87
N SER A 39 24.61 -11.89 -12.37
CA SER A 39 24.33 -13.20 -11.79
C SER A 39 25.25 -13.48 -10.60
N ALA A 40 24.71 -14.04 -9.54
CA ALA A 40 25.44 -14.53 -8.37
C ALA A 40 24.96 -15.95 -8.02
N ASP A 41 25.84 -16.76 -7.43
CA ASP A 41 25.57 -18.16 -7.05
C ASP A 41 25.43 -18.38 -5.54
N ASN A 42 25.59 -17.32 -4.75
CA ASN A 42 25.44 -17.31 -3.30
C ASN A 42 25.14 -15.90 -2.80
N ALA A 43 24.75 -15.75 -1.54
CA ALA A 43 24.36 -14.45 -1.01
C ALA A 43 25.52 -13.47 -0.90
N LYS A 44 26.71 -13.93 -0.51
CA LYS A 44 27.90 -13.08 -0.42
C LYS A 44 28.25 -12.45 -1.78
N ALA A 45 28.28 -13.25 -2.84
CA ALA A 45 28.55 -12.76 -4.19
C ALA A 45 27.44 -11.79 -4.68
N ALA A 46 26.19 -12.01 -4.26
CA ALA A 46 25.10 -11.08 -4.57
C ALA A 46 25.33 -9.71 -3.92
N LEU A 47 25.71 -9.67 -2.64
CA LEU A 47 26.05 -8.42 -1.94
C LEU A 47 27.24 -7.69 -2.56
N ASP A 48 28.28 -8.42 -3.00
CA ASP A 48 29.42 -7.82 -3.70
C ASP A 48 28.99 -7.13 -5.00
N VAL A 49 28.06 -7.72 -5.75
CA VAL A 49 27.49 -7.10 -6.96
C VAL A 49 26.65 -5.87 -6.62
N LEU A 50 25.79 -5.96 -5.60
CA LEU A 50 24.92 -4.85 -5.16
C LEU A 50 25.73 -3.63 -4.70
N ASN A 51 26.88 -3.86 -4.06
CA ASN A 51 27.78 -2.79 -3.61
C ASN A 51 28.59 -2.13 -4.74
N THR A 52 28.75 -2.79 -5.88
CA THR A 52 29.65 -2.33 -6.96
C THR A 52 28.92 -1.90 -8.22
N GLN A 53 27.65 -2.29 -8.39
CA GLN A 53 26.90 -2.08 -9.61
C GLN A 53 25.47 -1.61 -9.34
N PRO A 54 24.90 -0.73 -10.19
CA PRO A 54 23.50 -0.34 -10.06
C PRO A 54 22.59 -1.50 -10.50
N ILE A 55 21.77 -1.98 -9.57
CA ILE A 55 20.77 -3.03 -9.77
C ILE A 55 19.38 -2.43 -9.53
N ASP A 56 18.43 -2.68 -10.43
CA ASP A 56 17.04 -2.23 -10.30
C ASP A 56 16.15 -3.29 -9.64
N LEU A 57 16.44 -4.57 -9.91
CA LEU A 57 15.66 -5.71 -9.42
C LEU A 57 16.54 -6.94 -9.19
N VAL A 58 16.22 -7.71 -8.14
CA VAL A 58 16.84 -9.00 -7.83
C VAL A 58 15.80 -10.10 -7.98
N THR A 59 16.14 -11.17 -8.71
CA THR A 59 15.42 -12.45 -8.62
C THR A 59 16.20 -13.38 -7.71
N LEU A 60 15.58 -13.83 -6.62
CA LEU A 60 16.29 -14.46 -5.51
C LEU A 60 15.75 -15.87 -5.24
N ASP A 61 16.62 -16.87 -5.33
CA ASP A 61 16.29 -18.19 -4.79
C ASP A 61 16.16 -18.15 -3.27
N GLN A 62 15.20 -18.89 -2.75
CA GLN A 62 14.95 -19.02 -1.32
C GLN A 62 16.05 -19.83 -0.62
N LYS A 63 16.66 -20.82 -1.30
CA LYS A 63 17.74 -21.63 -0.72
C LYS A 63 19.04 -21.25 -1.40
N LEU A 64 19.98 -20.69 -0.63
CA LEU A 64 21.34 -20.43 -1.08
C LEU A 64 22.31 -21.28 -0.26
N PRO A 65 23.52 -21.57 -0.78
CA PRO A 65 24.48 -22.44 -0.11
C PRO A 65 25.04 -21.86 1.20
N ASP A 66 25.03 -20.53 1.34
CA ASP A 66 25.59 -19.81 2.47
C ASP A 66 24.55 -19.34 3.51
N ARG A 67 23.29 -19.09 3.10
CA ARG A 67 22.19 -18.71 4.00
C ARG A 67 20.81 -18.85 3.35
N GLN A 68 19.73 -18.54 4.08
CA GLN A 68 18.41 -18.48 3.46
C GLN A 68 18.29 -17.20 2.63
N GLY A 69 17.62 -17.28 1.48
CA GLY A 69 17.34 -16.12 0.63
C GLY A 69 16.52 -15.05 1.36
N ILE A 70 15.71 -15.44 2.34
CA ILE A 70 14.96 -14.48 3.16
C ILE A 70 15.87 -13.58 4.01
N ASP A 71 17.01 -14.10 4.48
CA ASP A 71 18.01 -13.32 5.21
C ASP A 71 18.67 -12.31 4.27
N LEU A 72 18.96 -12.71 3.03
CA LEU A 72 19.47 -11.79 2.01
C LEU A 72 18.43 -10.73 1.60
N LEU A 73 17.15 -11.07 1.53
CA LEU A 73 16.10 -10.10 1.29
C LEU A 73 16.09 -9.01 2.37
N GLN A 74 16.21 -9.38 3.65
CA GLN A 74 16.26 -8.42 4.75
C GLN A 74 17.46 -7.48 4.63
N ASP A 75 18.65 -8.02 4.35
CA ASP A 75 19.85 -7.20 4.10
C ASP A 75 19.65 -6.24 2.92
N ILE A 76 19.12 -6.72 1.80
CA ILE A 76 18.84 -5.87 0.63
C ILE A 76 17.87 -4.75 1.00
N LYS A 77 16.82 -5.03 1.77
CA LYS A 77 15.86 -4.01 2.17
C LYS A 77 16.41 -3.04 3.21
N HIS A 78 17.41 -3.45 4.00
CA HIS A 78 18.11 -2.57 4.93
C HIS A 78 19.12 -1.65 4.21
N ASP A 79 20.06 -2.23 3.46
CA ASP A 79 21.19 -1.50 2.87
C ASP A 79 20.88 -0.90 1.49
N HIS A 80 19.89 -1.47 0.79
CA HIS A 80 19.54 -1.12 -0.59
C HIS A 80 18.02 -1.02 -0.78
N ALA A 81 17.33 -0.30 0.11
CA ALA A 81 15.86 -0.21 0.18
C ALA A 81 15.14 0.07 -1.16
N ASN A 82 15.81 0.78 -2.09
CA ASN A 82 15.26 1.10 -3.41
C ASN A 82 15.24 -0.08 -4.40
N ILE A 83 15.90 -1.20 -4.11
CA ILE A 83 15.96 -2.35 -5.01
C ILE A 83 14.76 -3.27 -4.76
N GLU A 84 14.07 -3.67 -5.84
CA GLU A 84 12.98 -4.62 -5.72
C GLU A 84 13.46 -6.07 -5.76
N VAL A 85 12.82 -6.94 -4.97
CA VAL A 85 13.21 -8.35 -4.87
C VAL A 85 12.01 -9.22 -5.19
N ILE A 86 12.18 -10.10 -6.17
CA ILE A 86 11.23 -11.19 -6.48
C ILE A 86 11.84 -12.49 -5.96
N ILE A 87 11.12 -13.18 -5.08
CA ILE A 87 11.53 -14.51 -4.63
C ILE A 87 11.10 -15.54 -5.68
N VAL A 88 12.00 -16.45 -6.03
CA VAL A 88 11.76 -17.55 -6.96
C VAL A 88 12.10 -18.86 -6.27
N THR A 89 11.14 -19.78 -6.09
CA THR A 89 11.40 -20.97 -5.26
C THR A 89 10.61 -22.20 -5.70
N GLY A 90 11.21 -23.39 -5.54
CA GLY A 90 10.56 -24.68 -5.74
C GLY A 90 9.92 -25.28 -4.48
N TYR A 91 10.13 -24.67 -3.31
CA TYR A 91 9.57 -25.11 -2.02
C TYR A 91 8.57 -24.07 -1.50
N GLY A 92 7.44 -23.95 -2.19
CA GLY A 92 6.42 -22.98 -1.81
C GLY A 92 5.35 -23.55 -0.89
N SER A 93 5.37 -23.13 0.38
CA SER A 93 4.15 -23.09 1.18
C SER A 93 3.56 -21.67 1.13
N LEU A 94 2.24 -21.53 1.30
CA LEU A 94 1.61 -20.21 1.45
C LEU A 94 2.29 -19.40 2.55
N LYS A 95 2.71 -20.06 3.64
CA LYS A 95 3.44 -19.44 4.74
C LYS A 95 4.76 -18.82 4.30
N SER A 96 5.58 -19.56 3.55
CA SER A 96 6.87 -19.05 3.05
C SER A 96 6.71 -17.88 2.07
N ALA A 97 5.68 -17.91 1.23
CA ALA A 97 5.35 -16.79 0.35
C ALA A 97 4.92 -15.56 1.16
N MET A 98 4.07 -15.75 2.17
CA MET A 98 3.65 -14.69 3.08
C MET A 98 4.86 -14.09 3.82
N ASP A 99 5.74 -14.91 4.41
CA ASP A 99 6.93 -14.45 5.12
C ASP A 99 7.86 -13.62 4.20
N GLY A 100 8.03 -14.00 2.94
CA GLY A 100 8.77 -13.20 1.96
C GLY A 100 8.15 -11.81 1.73
N ILE A 101 6.82 -11.75 1.61
CA ILE A 101 6.09 -10.47 1.49
C ILE A 101 6.24 -9.62 2.76
N ARG A 102 6.23 -10.25 3.94
CA ARG A 102 6.43 -9.57 5.25
C ARG A 102 7.78 -8.85 5.32
N HIS A 103 8.83 -9.45 4.76
CA HIS A 103 10.16 -8.85 4.71
C HIS A 103 10.41 -7.99 3.47
N GLY A 104 9.34 -7.59 2.75
CA GLY A 104 9.43 -6.57 1.71
C GLY A 104 9.66 -7.11 0.30
N ALA A 105 9.49 -8.41 0.04
CA ALA A 105 9.49 -8.90 -1.34
C ALA A 105 8.40 -8.18 -2.16
N ALA A 106 8.76 -7.81 -3.39
CA ALA A 106 7.87 -7.17 -4.35
C ALA A 106 6.94 -8.17 -5.03
N GLY A 107 7.40 -9.42 -5.13
CA GLY A 107 6.67 -10.51 -5.75
C GLY A 107 7.28 -11.86 -5.42
N TYR A 108 6.56 -12.90 -5.82
CA TYR A 108 6.92 -14.28 -5.56
C TYR A 108 6.53 -15.14 -6.76
N LEU A 109 7.38 -16.10 -7.13
CA LEU A 109 7.19 -16.99 -8.27
C LEU A 109 7.55 -18.44 -7.89
N LEU A 110 6.62 -19.36 -8.17
CA LEU A 110 6.80 -20.79 -7.88
C LEU A 110 7.46 -21.52 -9.05
N LYS A 111 8.52 -22.30 -8.77
CA LYS A 111 9.09 -23.28 -9.70
C LYS A 111 8.19 -24.53 -9.73
N PRO A 112 7.87 -25.12 -10.90
CA PRO A 112 8.22 -24.66 -12.24
C PRO A 112 7.32 -23.52 -12.72
N PHE A 113 7.91 -22.51 -13.37
CA PHE A 113 7.20 -21.40 -14.00
C PHE A 113 7.55 -21.35 -15.49
N ASN A 114 6.75 -20.59 -16.25
CA ASN A 114 7.08 -20.28 -17.63
C ASN A 114 7.76 -18.91 -17.76
N VAL A 115 8.49 -18.72 -18.86
CA VAL A 115 9.26 -17.48 -19.11
C VAL A 115 8.37 -16.24 -19.17
N SER A 116 7.18 -16.34 -19.77
CA SER A 116 6.25 -15.21 -19.87
C SER A 116 5.77 -14.73 -18.50
N GLU A 117 5.56 -15.65 -17.56
CA GLU A 117 5.14 -15.33 -16.20
C GLU A 117 6.24 -14.56 -15.45
N LEU A 118 7.48 -15.02 -15.55
CA LEU A 118 8.63 -14.33 -14.96
C LEU A 118 8.81 -12.92 -15.56
N ILE A 119 8.83 -12.80 -16.90
CA ILE A 119 8.98 -11.51 -17.57
C ILE A 119 7.84 -10.56 -17.20
N SER A 120 6.60 -11.08 -17.15
CA SER A 120 5.44 -10.29 -16.77
C SER A 120 5.53 -9.80 -15.32
N LEU A 121 5.97 -10.65 -14.39
CA LEU A 121 6.18 -10.26 -13.00
C LEU A 121 7.31 -9.23 -12.85
N ILE A 122 8.44 -9.41 -13.54
CA ILE A 122 9.55 -8.45 -13.58
C ILE A 122 9.07 -7.09 -14.10
N ASN A 123 8.39 -7.06 -15.25
CA ASN A 123 7.92 -5.80 -15.84
C ASN A 123 6.93 -5.09 -14.92
N ARG A 124 5.94 -5.81 -14.36
CA ARG A 124 4.97 -5.23 -13.42
C ARG A 124 5.67 -4.64 -12.18
N THR A 125 6.66 -5.34 -11.64
CA THR A 125 7.45 -4.85 -10.50
C THR A 125 8.26 -3.60 -10.86
N LEU A 126 8.92 -3.57 -12.02
CA LEU A 126 9.68 -2.41 -12.48
C LEU A 126 8.79 -1.20 -12.77
N GLU A 127 7.64 -1.42 -13.42
CA GLU A 127 6.63 -0.37 -13.66
C GLU A 127 6.12 0.20 -12.34
N LYS A 128 5.84 -0.66 -11.36
CA LYS A 128 5.42 -0.22 -10.01
C LYS A 128 6.51 0.59 -9.33
N LYS A 129 7.75 0.11 -9.34
CA LYS A 129 8.90 0.83 -8.81
C LYS A 129 9.01 2.23 -9.42
N GLN A 130 8.90 2.36 -10.74
CA GLN A 130 8.97 3.66 -11.42
C GLN A 130 7.89 4.64 -10.94
N ARG A 131 6.66 4.16 -10.73
CA ARG A 131 5.56 4.99 -10.22
C ARG A 131 5.79 5.43 -8.78
N LEU A 132 6.20 4.50 -7.90
CA LEU A 132 6.51 4.82 -6.50
C LEU A 132 7.71 5.77 -6.39
N ASP A 133 8.76 5.57 -7.19
CA ASP A 133 9.92 6.47 -7.24
C ASP A 133 9.52 7.86 -7.72
N LEU A 134 8.62 7.97 -8.70
CA LEU A 134 8.07 9.26 -9.13
C LEU A 134 7.35 9.96 -7.98
N VAL A 135 6.44 9.27 -7.29
CA VAL A 135 5.67 9.83 -6.17
C VAL A 135 6.60 10.29 -5.05
N ARG A 136 7.54 9.44 -4.62
CA ARG A 136 8.52 9.76 -3.56
C ARG A 136 9.40 10.95 -3.93
N ASN A 137 9.90 11.00 -5.17
CA ASN A 137 10.71 12.11 -5.63
C ASN A 137 9.92 13.41 -5.68
N PHE A 138 8.67 13.34 -6.15
CA PHE A 138 7.78 14.51 -6.20
C PHE A 138 7.52 15.07 -4.80
N PHE A 139 7.24 14.21 -3.82
CA PHE A 139 7.05 14.61 -2.42
C PHE A 139 8.31 15.25 -1.81
N ARG A 140 9.51 14.73 -2.12
CA ARG A 140 10.78 15.34 -1.68
C ARG A 140 11.08 16.68 -2.36
N SER A 141 10.63 16.89 -3.59
CA SER A 141 10.94 18.11 -4.37
C SER A 141 9.90 19.22 -4.26
N THR A 142 8.72 18.95 -3.68
CA THR A 142 7.57 19.86 -3.72
C THR A 142 6.91 19.95 -2.35
N PRO A 143 7.52 20.67 -1.39
CA PRO A 143 6.95 20.85 -0.04
C PRO A 143 5.63 21.63 -0.06
N GLU A 144 5.33 22.39 -1.13
CA GLU A 144 4.09 23.18 -1.25
C GLU A 144 2.83 22.32 -1.45
N LEU A 145 2.96 21.00 -1.61
CA LEU A 145 1.81 20.08 -1.76
C LEU A 145 0.81 20.15 -0.61
N TRP A 146 1.31 20.43 0.59
CA TRP A 146 0.52 20.51 1.82
C TRP A 146 0.33 21.96 2.29
N SER A 147 0.76 22.95 1.49
CA SER A 147 0.56 24.38 1.78
C SER A 147 -0.87 24.84 1.48
N ALA A 148 -1.13 26.13 1.70
CA ALA A 148 -2.44 26.75 1.55
C ALA A 148 -3.14 26.39 0.21
N LYS A 149 -4.49 26.34 0.25
CA LYS A 149 -5.38 25.73 -0.77
C LYS A 149 -5.08 26.04 -2.25
N GLN A 150 -4.51 27.19 -2.58
CA GLN A 150 -4.32 27.60 -3.98
C GLN A 150 -3.00 27.10 -4.59
N GLU A 151 -1.93 26.98 -3.79
CA GLU A 151 -0.63 26.51 -4.25
C GLU A 151 -0.61 24.99 -4.42
N SER A 152 -1.21 24.28 -3.45
CA SER A 152 -1.31 22.81 -3.45
C SER A 152 -2.07 22.25 -4.66
N ALA A 153 -3.12 22.92 -5.15
CA ALA A 153 -3.92 22.42 -6.28
C ALA A 153 -3.09 22.25 -7.57
N SER A 154 -2.21 23.20 -7.88
CA SER A 154 -1.36 23.14 -9.07
C SER A 154 -0.28 22.04 -8.96
N ALA A 155 0.26 21.83 -7.76
CA ALA A 155 1.20 20.76 -7.46
C ALA A 155 0.55 19.37 -7.63
N TRP A 156 -0.65 19.17 -7.07
CA TRP A 156 -1.40 17.92 -7.26
C TRP A 156 -1.72 17.63 -8.73
N GLN A 157 -2.04 18.66 -9.51
CA GLN A 157 -2.25 18.53 -10.95
C GLN A 157 -0.97 18.16 -11.71
N ALA A 158 0.17 18.72 -11.31
CA ALA A 158 1.48 18.38 -11.88
C ALA A 158 1.89 16.92 -11.57
N LEU A 159 1.65 16.45 -10.34
CA LEU A 159 1.85 15.04 -9.98
C LEU A 159 0.98 14.12 -10.83
N ARG A 160 -0.33 14.41 -10.93
CA ARG A 160 -1.27 13.63 -11.73
C ARG A 160 -0.85 13.55 -13.20
N SER A 161 -0.40 14.67 -13.76
CA SER A 161 0.07 14.74 -15.15
C SER A 161 1.31 13.87 -15.35
N SER A 162 2.30 13.99 -14.46
CA SER A 162 3.55 13.22 -14.51
C SER A 162 3.31 11.72 -14.33
N TYR A 163 2.42 11.35 -13.41
CA TYR A 163 2.02 9.96 -13.17
C TYR A 163 1.30 9.36 -14.39
N SER A 164 0.38 10.11 -15.01
CA SER A 164 -0.35 9.64 -16.20
C SER A 164 0.57 9.38 -17.40
N ALA A 165 1.69 10.11 -17.50
CA ALA A 165 2.69 9.90 -18.54
C ALA A 165 3.48 8.58 -18.37
N LEU A 166 3.44 7.96 -17.18
CA LEU A 166 4.01 6.63 -16.94
C LEU A 166 3.06 5.49 -17.29
N ALA A 167 1.76 5.75 -17.46
CA ALA A 167 0.81 4.72 -17.85
C ALA A 167 1.24 4.16 -19.23
N PRO A 168 1.28 2.82 -19.40
CA PRO A 168 1.67 2.25 -20.67
C PRO A 168 0.73 2.78 -21.76
N CYS A 169 1.31 3.30 -22.86
CA CYS A 169 0.60 3.54 -24.10
C CYS A 169 0.19 2.20 -24.73
N SER A 170 -0.64 1.41 -24.05
CA SER A 170 -1.22 0.20 -24.61
C SER A 170 -2.34 0.63 -25.56
N GLY A 171 -2.04 0.56 -26.86
CA GLY A 171 -2.94 0.90 -27.96
C GLY A 171 -4.11 -0.05 -28.14
N GLU A 172 -4.91 -0.31 -27.11
CA GLU A 172 -6.19 -0.98 -27.22
C GLU A 172 -7.32 -0.07 -26.73
N THR A 173 -8.06 0.43 -27.71
CA THR A 173 -9.24 1.27 -27.53
C THR A 173 -10.41 0.41 -27.10
N THR A 174 -10.77 0.44 -25.82
CA THR A 174 -12.17 0.28 -25.38
C THR A 174 -12.48 1.35 -24.34
N ALA A 175 -13.55 2.10 -24.59
CA ALA A 175 -13.87 3.35 -23.94
C ALA A 175 -14.32 3.18 -22.47
N LEU A 176 -13.78 4.04 -21.59
CA LEU A 176 -14.17 4.35 -20.20
C LEU A 176 -14.19 3.15 -19.23
N PRO A 177 -13.05 2.88 -18.56
CA PRO A 177 -12.83 3.33 -17.17
C PRO A 177 -11.42 3.89 -16.89
N SER A 178 -10.77 4.54 -17.87
CA SER A 178 -9.32 4.86 -17.77
C SER A 178 -8.96 5.96 -16.75
N GLU A 179 -9.76 7.03 -16.60
CA GLU A 179 -9.40 8.14 -15.70
C GLU A 179 -9.61 7.81 -14.22
N LYS A 180 -10.75 7.19 -13.88
CA LYS A 180 -11.07 6.81 -12.49
C LYS A 180 -10.13 5.71 -11.99
N LEU A 181 -9.82 4.73 -12.83
CA LEU A 181 -8.85 3.69 -12.51
C LEU A 181 -7.43 4.26 -12.36
N GLY A 182 -7.07 5.24 -13.20
CA GLY A 182 -5.79 5.95 -13.09
C GLY A 182 -5.67 6.74 -11.78
N LEU A 183 -6.74 7.42 -11.36
CA LEU A 183 -6.79 8.14 -10.09
C LEU A 183 -6.67 7.19 -8.89
N LEU A 184 -7.43 6.10 -8.89
CA LEU A 184 -7.32 5.07 -7.85
C LEU A 184 -5.91 4.50 -7.75
N SER A 185 -5.28 4.23 -8.90
CA SER A 185 -3.90 3.73 -8.94
C SER A 185 -2.93 4.73 -8.33
N LEU A 186 -3.06 6.03 -8.67
CA LEU A 186 -2.24 7.09 -8.09
C LEU A 186 -2.43 7.19 -6.57
N LEU A 187 -3.67 7.19 -6.09
CA LEU A 187 -3.95 7.30 -4.65
C LEU A 187 -3.44 6.08 -3.87
N SER A 188 -3.54 4.88 -4.45
CA SER A 188 -2.92 3.67 -3.90
C SER A 188 -1.40 3.77 -3.84
N ASP A 189 -0.77 4.25 -4.92
CA ASP A 189 0.69 4.42 -4.98
C ASP A 189 1.16 5.54 -4.02
N ILE A 190 0.33 6.56 -3.73
CA ILE A 190 0.59 7.56 -2.70
C ILE A 190 0.66 6.92 -1.31
N LEU A 191 -0.33 6.11 -0.93
CA LEU A 191 -0.34 5.42 0.36
C LEU A 191 0.90 4.50 0.51
N GLU A 192 1.21 3.73 -0.53
CA GLU A 192 2.36 2.80 -0.51
C GLU A 192 3.72 3.52 -0.54
N ALA A 193 3.81 4.64 -1.25
CA ALA A 193 5.03 5.45 -1.29
C ALA A 193 5.38 6.00 0.10
N THR A 194 4.35 6.35 0.89
CA THR A 194 4.47 6.76 2.29
C THR A 194 4.82 5.59 3.19
N ASP A 195 4.00 4.54 3.19
CA ASP A 195 4.25 3.32 3.97
C ASP A 195 3.41 2.15 3.43
N ARG A 196 4.06 1.02 3.15
CA ARG A 196 3.37 -0.20 2.72
C ARG A 196 2.40 -0.72 3.79
N GLN A 197 2.69 -0.53 5.07
CA GLN A 197 1.77 -0.92 6.15
C GLN A 197 0.51 -0.06 6.15
N LEU A 198 0.64 1.23 5.85
CA LEU A 198 -0.49 2.13 5.69
C LEU A 198 -1.41 1.67 4.56
N LEU A 199 -0.88 1.34 3.37
CA LEU A 199 -1.68 0.78 2.26
C LEU A 199 -2.41 -0.51 2.68
N ASN A 200 -1.73 -1.42 3.37
CA ASN A 200 -2.31 -2.69 3.80
C ASN A 200 -3.44 -2.47 4.82
N HIS A 201 -3.23 -1.58 5.79
CA HIS A 201 -4.25 -1.18 6.76
C HIS A 201 -5.47 -0.57 6.06
N SER A 202 -5.27 0.44 5.23
CA SER A 202 -6.31 1.06 4.39
C SER A 202 -7.13 0.04 3.60
N SER A 203 -6.47 -0.96 3.02
CA SER A 203 -7.14 -2.03 2.26
C SER A 203 -8.03 -2.90 3.14
N ARG A 204 -7.57 -3.29 4.34
CA ARG A 204 -8.35 -4.11 5.28
C ARG A 204 -9.52 -3.33 5.89
N VAL A 205 -9.30 -2.07 6.28
CA VAL A 205 -10.37 -1.18 6.77
C VAL A 205 -11.45 -0.99 5.71
N SER A 206 -11.07 -0.75 4.46
CA SER A 206 -12.03 -0.68 3.34
C SER A 206 -12.82 -1.97 3.15
N PHE A 207 -12.17 -3.13 3.25
CA PHE A 207 -12.83 -4.42 3.21
C PHE A 207 -13.85 -4.58 4.35
N TYR A 208 -13.46 -4.36 5.60
CA TYR A 208 -14.35 -4.50 6.76
C TYR A 208 -15.52 -3.52 6.73
N ALA A 209 -15.26 -2.26 6.35
CA ALA A 209 -16.30 -1.24 6.18
C ALA A 209 -17.32 -1.67 5.11
N THR A 210 -16.86 -2.23 3.99
CA THR A 210 -17.71 -2.71 2.91
C THR A 210 -18.57 -3.91 3.33
N LEU A 211 -18.07 -4.80 4.20
CA LEU A 211 -18.87 -5.90 4.76
C LEU A 211 -20.09 -5.36 5.52
N LEU A 212 -19.90 -4.36 6.38
CA LEU A 212 -21.00 -3.72 7.10
C LEU A 212 -21.90 -2.91 6.17
N GLY A 213 -21.31 -2.17 5.22
CA GLY A 213 -22.07 -1.44 4.20
C GLY A 213 -23.05 -2.33 3.46
N ASN A 214 -22.64 -3.54 3.06
CA ASN A 214 -23.50 -4.51 2.38
C ASN A 214 -24.69 -4.97 3.25
N ARG A 215 -24.50 -5.09 4.57
CA ARG A 215 -25.57 -5.42 5.53
C ARG A 215 -26.60 -4.29 5.66
N LEU A 216 -26.13 -3.04 5.62
CA LEU A 216 -26.95 -1.84 5.76
C LEU A 216 -27.73 -1.45 4.51
N LYS A 217 -27.56 -2.18 3.40
CA LYS A 217 -28.22 -1.91 2.10
C LYS A 217 -28.05 -0.46 1.62
N LEU A 218 -26.85 0.08 1.79
CA LEU A 218 -26.51 1.42 1.28
C LEU A 218 -26.73 1.49 -0.24
N THR A 219 -27.02 2.68 -0.74
CA THR A 219 -27.11 2.94 -2.20
C THR A 219 -25.76 2.70 -2.88
N SER A 220 -25.74 2.48 -4.19
CA SER A 220 -24.49 2.26 -4.93
C SER A 220 -23.51 3.43 -4.79
N GLN A 221 -24.00 4.67 -4.68
CA GLN A 221 -23.16 5.85 -4.47
C GLN A 221 -22.54 5.85 -3.07
N GLU A 222 -23.32 5.52 -2.03
CA GLU A 222 -22.83 5.42 -0.66
C GLU A 222 -21.84 4.27 -0.49
N GLN A 223 -22.07 3.12 -1.13
CA GLN A 223 -21.11 2.01 -1.13
C GLN A 223 -19.78 2.42 -1.76
N GLU A 224 -19.84 3.08 -2.91
CA GLU A 224 -18.63 3.55 -3.58
C GLU A 224 -17.88 4.56 -2.71
N ALA A 225 -18.59 5.52 -2.12
CA ALA A 225 -18.01 6.49 -1.19
C ALA A 225 -17.43 5.84 0.06
N LEU A 226 -18.10 4.82 0.61
CA LEU A 226 -17.64 4.07 1.78
C LEU A 226 -16.36 3.31 1.47
N THR A 227 -16.34 2.53 0.37
CA THR A 227 -15.15 1.77 -0.03
C THR A 227 -13.96 2.70 -0.28
N MET A 228 -14.18 3.81 -1.00
CA MET A 228 -13.14 4.80 -1.30
C MET A 228 -12.67 5.55 -0.05
N GLY A 229 -13.60 6.08 0.74
CA GLY A 229 -13.30 6.86 1.95
C GLY A 229 -12.64 6.01 3.02
N ALA A 230 -13.06 4.76 3.20
CA ALA A 230 -12.39 3.82 4.08
C ALA A 230 -10.98 3.45 3.60
N PHE A 231 -10.75 3.37 2.28
CA PHE A 231 -9.41 3.14 1.73
C PHE A 231 -8.49 4.36 1.92
N LEU A 232 -9.03 5.56 1.86
CA LEU A 232 -8.26 6.81 1.90
C LEU A 232 -8.32 7.54 3.26
N HIS A 233 -8.93 6.95 4.29
CA HIS A 233 -9.20 7.63 5.58
C HIS A 233 -7.95 8.27 6.19
N ASP A 234 -6.80 7.59 6.06
CA ASP A 234 -5.51 8.01 6.59
C ASP A 234 -4.57 8.65 5.54
N ILE A 235 -5.05 8.99 4.34
CA ILE A 235 -4.18 9.55 3.30
C ILE A 235 -3.51 10.87 3.72
N GLY A 236 -4.05 11.58 4.71
CA GLY A 236 -3.40 12.76 5.26
C GLY A 236 -2.10 12.48 6.01
N LYS A 237 -1.89 11.26 6.52
CA LYS A 237 -0.65 10.87 7.20
C LYS A 237 0.56 11.02 6.29
N THR A 238 0.37 10.90 4.96
CA THR A 238 1.44 11.13 3.98
C THR A 238 2.06 12.52 4.14
N GLY A 239 1.26 13.57 4.36
CA GLY A 239 1.79 14.92 4.51
C GLY A 239 2.60 15.12 5.79
N ILE A 240 2.20 14.46 6.88
CA ILE A 240 2.91 14.55 8.16
C ILE A 240 4.26 13.82 8.08
N THR A 241 4.30 12.64 7.48
CA THR A 241 5.55 11.87 7.31
C THR A 241 6.62 12.63 6.52
N TYR A 242 6.23 13.39 5.49
CA TYR A 242 7.19 14.18 4.71
C TYR A 242 7.57 15.52 5.36
N ASP A 243 6.71 16.12 6.19
CA ASP A 243 7.04 17.35 6.94
C ASP A 243 7.94 17.06 8.16
N GLN A 244 7.68 15.96 8.87
CA GLN A 244 8.47 15.51 10.01
C GLN A 244 9.71 14.74 9.51
N CYS A 245 10.65 15.48 8.95
CA CYS A 245 11.91 14.98 8.39
C CYS A 245 12.80 14.31 9.46
N SER A 246 12.47 13.08 9.84
CA SER A 246 13.36 12.12 10.48
C SER A 246 13.07 10.78 9.83
N ASP A 247 14.03 10.27 9.06
CA ASP A 247 13.92 9.04 8.25
C ASP A 247 13.59 7.75 9.04
N ASP A 248 13.39 7.84 10.36
CA ASP A 248 13.27 6.71 11.29
C ASP A 248 11.87 6.50 11.88
N GLN A 249 10.88 7.33 11.56
CA GLN A 249 9.53 7.19 12.11
C GLN A 249 8.49 6.82 11.03
N PRO A 250 7.90 5.63 11.11
CA PRO A 250 6.92 5.18 10.12
C PRO A 250 5.59 5.95 10.26
N ALA A 251 4.81 6.03 9.19
CA ALA A 251 3.57 6.84 9.15
C ALA A 251 2.53 6.44 10.22
N TRP A 252 2.61 5.22 10.76
CA TRP A 252 1.77 4.74 11.85
C TRP A 252 2.21 5.22 13.25
N SER A 253 3.41 5.79 13.41
CA SER A 253 3.84 6.39 14.70
C SER A 253 3.28 7.79 14.94
N VAL A 254 2.52 8.33 13.97
CA VAL A 254 1.81 9.61 14.10
C VAL A 254 0.74 9.47 15.19
N THR A 255 1.01 10.05 16.35
CA THR A 255 0.14 9.98 17.53
C THR A 255 -1.23 10.61 17.29
N ASP A 256 -2.22 10.22 18.10
CA ASP A 256 -3.57 10.82 18.15
C ASP A 256 -3.55 12.35 18.28
N ALA A 257 -2.48 12.96 18.82
CA ALA A 257 -2.35 14.41 18.94
C ALA A 257 -2.33 15.14 17.58
N SER A 258 -1.98 14.46 16.49
CA SER A 258 -1.94 15.02 15.13
C SER A 258 -3.15 14.62 14.28
N CYS A 259 -4.17 13.94 14.84
CA CYS A 259 -5.30 13.42 14.08
C CYS A 259 -6.14 14.48 13.37
N VAL A 260 -6.33 15.63 14.03
CA VAL A 260 -7.00 16.79 13.42
C VAL A 260 -6.25 17.21 12.16
N GLU A 261 -4.94 17.37 12.26
CA GLU A 261 -4.10 17.91 11.19
C GLU A 261 -4.07 16.99 9.96
N TYR A 262 -3.85 15.68 10.14
CA TYR A 262 -3.87 14.78 8.98
C TYR A 262 -5.28 14.59 8.41
N SER A 263 -6.34 14.58 9.24
CA SER A 263 -7.71 14.46 8.74
C SER A 263 -8.09 15.65 7.85
N GLU A 264 -7.72 16.87 8.24
CA GLU A 264 -7.96 18.07 7.44
C GLU A 264 -7.16 18.07 6.13
N ARG A 265 -5.86 17.75 6.21
CA ARG A 265 -4.98 17.65 5.02
C ARG A 265 -5.49 16.58 4.04
N GLY A 266 -5.89 15.42 4.56
CA GLY A 266 -6.47 14.33 3.78
C GLY A 266 -7.76 14.77 3.10
N ALA A 267 -8.70 15.37 3.82
CA ALA A 267 -9.97 15.84 3.26
C ALA A 267 -9.77 16.92 2.17
N GLN A 268 -8.78 17.80 2.35
CA GLN A 268 -8.39 18.79 1.34
C GLN A 268 -7.81 18.13 0.08
N LEU A 269 -6.97 17.09 0.23
CA LEU A 269 -6.45 16.30 -0.88
C LEU A 269 -7.60 15.65 -1.66
N ILE A 270 -8.51 14.96 -0.97
CA ILE A 270 -9.69 14.31 -1.60
C ILE A 270 -10.50 15.31 -2.42
N THR A 271 -10.72 16.51 -1.87
CA THR A 271 -11.42 17.59 -2.56
C THR A 271 -10.66 18.07 -3.80
N SER A 272 -9.34 18.19 -3.72
CA SER A 272 -8.48 18.62 -4.84
C SER A 272 -8.47 17.63 -6.00
N PHE A 273 -8.69 16.34 -5.72
CA PHE A 273 -8.86 15.31 -6.75
C PHE A 273 -10.28 15.20 -7.31
N GLY A 274 -11.23 16.01 -6.81
CA GLY A 274 -12.61 16.02 -7.28
C GLY A 274 -13.41 14.77 -6.91
N LEU A 275 -13.04 14.10 -5.81
CA LEU A 275 -13.77 12.95 -5.30
C LEU A 275 -15.07 13.37 -4.59
N PRO A 276 -16.07 12.47 -4.44
CA PRO A 276 -17.34 12.77 -3.80
C PRO A 276 -17.17 13.35 -2.39
N ALA A 277 -18.07 14.26 -1.99
CA ALA A 277 -18.01 14.95 -0.70
C ALA A 277 -18.06 13.97 0.48
N GLU A 278 -18.77 12.86 0.33
CA GLU A 278 -18.88 11.79 1.31
C GLU A 278 -17.52 11.14 1.62
N VAL A 279 -16.63 11.04 0.62
CA VAL A 279 -15.25 10.55 0.82
C VAL A 279 -14.47 11.52 1.70
N ALA A 280 -14.58 12.83 1.44
CA ALA A 280 -13.91 13.85 2.24
C ALA A 280 -14.46 13.92 3.67
N GLN A 281 -15.76 13.69 3.85
CA GLN A 281 -16.40 13.60 5.17
C GLN A 281 -15.91 12.40 5.98
N ILE A 282 -15.71 11.24 5.34
CA ILE A 282 -15.13 10.08 6.02
C ILE A 282 -13.73 10.43 6.52
N VAL A 283 -12.86 10.95 5.64
CA VAL A 283 -11.49 11.34 6.00
C VAL A 283 -11.49 12.38 7.13
N ALA A 284 -12.37 13.38 7.07
CA ALA A 284 -12.42 14.44 8.09
C ALA A 284 -12.94 13.98 9.46
N TYR A 285 -13.87 13.02 9.50
CA TYR A 285 -14.69 12.77 10.69
C TYR A 285 -14.62 11.33 11.23
N HIS A 286 -13.82 10.43 10.64
CA HIS A 286 -13.73 9.06 11.12
C HIS A 286 -13.16 8.92 12.55
N HIS A 287 -12.44 9.91 13.07
CA HIS A 287 -11.99 9.94 14.47
C HIS A 287 -13.02 10.49 15.47
N GLU A 288 -14.19 10.93 15.02
CA GLU A 288 -15.24 11.38 15.94
C GLU A 288 -15.73 10.22 16.81
N ARG A 289 -15.99 10.52 18.08
CA ARG A 289 -16.55 9.56 19.03
C ARG A 289 -18.05 9.73 19.09
N TRP A 290 -18.78 8.62 19.24
CA TRP A 290 -20.24 8.66 19.34
C TRP A 290 -20.75 9.61 20.46
N ASP A 291 -20.06 9.63 21.60
CA ASP A 291 -20.33 10.52 22.74
C ASP A 291 -19.82 11.96 22.55
N GLY A 292 -18.99 12.20 21.53
CA GLY A 292 -18.31 13.46 21.21
C GLY A 292 -17.44 14.00 22.34
N GLN A 293 -16.94 13.14 23.22
CA GLN A 293 -15.86 13.50 24.16
C GLN A 293 -14.53 13.40 23.43
N ASP A 294 -13.59 14.32 23.72
CA ASP A 294 -12.23 14.33 23.15
C ASP A 294 -12.15 14.11 21.62
N SER A 295 -13.19 14.53 20.89
CA SER A 295 -13.31 14.33 19.46
C SER A 295 -12.81 15.56 18.70
N PRO A 296 -12.11 15.39 17.56
CA PRO A 296 -11.52 16.49 16.79
C PRO A 296 -12.44 17.69 16.54
N HIS A 297 -13.69 17.44 16.15
CA HIS A 297 -14.68 18.46 15.80
C HIS A 297 -15.89 18.47 16.74
N GLY A 298 -15.95 17.55 17.71
CA GLY A 298 -17.01 17.48 18.73
C GLY A 298 -18.38 17.09 18.20
N LEU A 299 -18.46 16.39 17.06
CA LEU A 299 -19.70 15.84 16.54
C LEU A 299 -20.22 14.72 17.46
N ARG A 300 -21.54 14.54 17.51
CA ARG A 300 -22.19 13.61 18.45
C ARG A 300 -23.31 12.83 17.80
N GLY A 301 -23.38 11.55 18.15
CA GLY A 301 -24.46 10.66 17.71
C GLY A 301 -24.64 10.69 16.19
N GLU A 302 -25.88 10.92 15.76
CA GLU A 302 -26.25 11.00 14.34
C GLU A 302 -25.76 12.27 13.63
N GLY A 303 -25.19 13.23 14.36
CA GLY A 303 -24.47 14.37 13.77
C GLY A 303 -23.15 13.96 13.09
N ILE A 304 -22.63 12.76 13.42
CA ILE A 304 -21.48 12.17 12.74
C ILE A 304 -21.97 11.48 11.46
N PRO A 305 -21.38 11.76 10.27
CA PRO A 305 -21.76 11.10 9.03
C PRO A 305 -21.78 9.57 9.18
N LEU A 306 -22.83 8.92 8.66
CA LEU A 306 -23.02 7.47 8.79
C LEU A 306 -21.78 6.68 8.32
N LEU A 307 -21.22 7.07 7.17
CA LEU A 307 -20.06 6.37 6.61
C LEU A 307 -18.81 6.54 7.48
N ALA A 308 -18.60 7.70 8.11
CA ALA A 308 -17.50 7.92 9.04
C ALA A 308 -17.63 7.04 10.29
N ARG A 309 -18.85 6.87 10.82
CA ARG A 309 -19.13 5.94 11.94
C ARG A 309 -18.80 4.49 11.59
N ILE A 310 -19.11 4.06 10.37
CA ILE A 310 -18.78 2.72 9.87
C ILE A 310 -17.25 2.54 9.81
N VAL A 311 -16.53 3.50 9.24
CA VAL A 311 -15.07 3.44 9.12
C VAL A 311 -14.40 3.40 10.49
N ARG A 312 -14.87 4.16 11.48
CA ARG A 312 -14.31 4.14 12.84
C ARG A 312 -14.37 2.76 13.51
N ILE A 313 -15.47 2.04 13.31
CA ILE A 313 -15.62 0.66 13.82
C ILE A 313 -14.66 -0.27 13.08
N ALA A 314 -14.62 -0.19 11.74
CA ALA A 314 -13.75 -1.02 10.90
C ALA A 314 -12.25 -0.80 11.17
N GLU A 315 -11.83 0.45 11.35
CA GLU A 315 -10.47 0.86 11.73
C GLU A 315 -10.08 0.27 13.08
N THR A 316 -10.93 0.43 14.10
CA THR A 316 -10.64 -0.12 15.44
C THR A 316 -10.56 -1.64 15.40
N PHE A 317 -11.44 -2.31 14.65
CA PHE A 317 -11.36 -3.76 14.47
C PHE A 317 -10.04 -4.17 13.80
N ASP A 318 -9.58 -3.44 12.78
CA ASP A 318 -8.30 -3.72 12.14
C ASP A 318 -7.14 -3.56 13.13
N HIS A 319 -7.09 -2.48 13.91
CA HIS A 319 -6.05 -2.28 14.91
C HIS A 319 -6.00 -3.41 15.95
N LEU A 320 -7.15 -3.87 16.43
CA LEU A 320 -7.25 -4.97 17.39
C LEU A 320 -6.79 -6.30 16.80
N THR A 321 -7.13 -6.58 15.54
CA THR A 321 -6.88 -7.88 14.89
C THR A 321 -5.57 -7.95 14.13
N ALA A 322 -4.99 -6.83 13.71
CA ALA A 322 -3.68 -6.78 13.07
C ALA A 322 -2.53 -6.70 14.08
N GLY A 323 -2.80 -6.21 15.30
CA GLY A 323 -1.81 -5.94 16.33
C GLY A 323 -1.05 -4.65 16.04
N LEU A 324 -1.41 -3.56 16.74
CA LEU A 324 -0.68 -2.29 16.68
C LEU A 324 0.50 -2.29 17.66
N ASP A 325 1.60 -1.63 17.32
CA ASP A 325 2.68 -1.27 18.27
C ASP A 325 3.27 -2.43 19.08
N GLY A 326 3.54 -3.57 18.43
CA GLY A 326 4.10 -4.75 19.09
C GLY A 326 3.10 -5.50 19.99
N SER A 327 1.83 -5.08 20.01
CA SER A 327 0.75 -5.83 20.65
C SER A 327 0.45 -7.10 19.89
N SER A 328 0.19 -8.19 20.61
CA SER A 328 -0.25 -9.42 19.96
C SER A 328 -1.66 -9.23 19.37
N PRO A 329 -1.86 -9.62 18.10
CA PRO A 329 -3.18 -9.67 17.46
C PRO A 329 -4.24 -10.34 18.35
N LEU A 330 -5.41 -9.73 18.49
CA LEU A 330 -6.53 -10.36 19.17
C LEU A 330 -7.24 -11.37 18.27
N SER A 331 -7.88 -12.35 18.89
CA SER A 331 -8.85 -13.20 18.20
C SER A 331 -10.04 -12.34 17.73
N ILE A 332 -10.74 -12.77 16.67
CA ILE A 332 -11.94 -12.07 16.18
C ILE A 332 -12.98 -11.95 17.31
N ASP A 333 -13.13 -12.98 18.13
CA ASP A 333 -14.10 -13.00 19.22
C ASP A 333 -13.73 -12.00 20.32
N ASP A 334 -12.43 -11.87 20.63
CA ASP A 334 -11.93 -10.85 21.57
C ASP A 334 -12.03 -9.44 21.01
N ALA A 335 -11.73 -9.24 19.73
CA ALA A 335 -11.86 -7.93 19.07
C ALA A 335 -13.32 -7.46 19.08
N VAL A 336 -14.27 -8.35 18.74
CA VAL A 336 -15.71 -8.07 18.83
C VAL A 336 -16.10 -7.70 20.27
N ARG A 337 -15.63 -8.46 21.27
CA ARG A 337 -15.89 -8.14 22.68
C ARG A 337 -15.37 -6.76 23.07
N GLN A 338 -14.19 -6.36 22.61
CA GLN A 338 -13.64 -5.02 22.88
C GLN A 338 -14.48 -3.92 22.22
N LEU A 339 -14.93 -4.11 20.98
CA LEU A 339 -15.83 -3.16 20.32
C LEU A 339 -17.15 -2.99 21.10
N SER A 340 -17.76 -4.10 21.53
CA SER A 340 -19.00 -4.06 22.31
C SER A 340 -18.86 -3.33 23.65
N LEU A 341 -17.70 -3.42 24.31
CA LEU A 341 -17.43 -2.67 25.56
C LEU A 341 -17.41 -1.16 25.35
N GLN A 342 -17.14 -0.71 24.13
CA GLN A 342 -17.05 0.69 23.75
C GLN A 342 -18.29 1.18 22.99
N ALA A 343 -19.33 0.33 22.87
CA ALA A 343 -20.63 0.73 22.36
C ALA A 343 -21.22 1.88 23.21
N HIS A 344 -21.90 2.82 22.56
CA HIS A 344 -22.46 4.05 23.14
C HIS A 344 -21.44 5.11 23.60
N THR A 345 -20.13 4.84 23.55
CA THR A 345 -19.10 5.85 23.87
C THR A 345 -18.30 6.20 22.63
N LEU A 346 -17.48 5.26 22.15
CA LEU A 346 -16.75 5.42 20.88
C LEU A 346 -17.66 5.16 19.69
N PHE A 347 -18.52 4.16 19.78
CA PHE A 347 -19.26 3.64 18.63
C PHE A 347 -20.78 3.76 18.80
N ASP A 348 -21.45 3.92 17.66
CA ASP A 348 -22.90 3.69 17.55
C ASP A 348 -23.18 2.23 17.89
N SER A 349 -23.96 1.99 18.95
CA SER A 349 -24.31 0.65 19.40
C SER A 349 -24.96 -0.21 18.32
N LYS A 350 -25.86 0.37 17.51
CA LYS A 350 -26.59 -0.41 16.50
C LYS A 350 -25.65 -0.86 15.39
N LEU A 351 -24.72 0.00 14.99
CA LEU A 351 -23.70 -0.34 14.00
C LEU A 351 -22.70 -1.35 14.57
N THR A 352 -22.37 -1.24 15.86
CA THR A 352 -21.45 -2.17 16.55
C THR A 352 -22.03 -3.59 16.59
N ASP A 353 -23.30 -3.73 16.93
CA ASP A 353 -23.99 -5.02 16.95
C ASP A 353 -24.02 -5.65 15.54
N LEU A 354 -24.42 -4.86 14.54
CA LEU A 354 -24.44 -5.32 13.15
C LEU A 354 -23.05 -5.69 12.61
N PHE A 355 -22.02 -4.92 12.97
CA PHE A 355 -20.65 -5.22 12.59
C PHE A 355 -20.20 -6.55 13.20
N SER A 356 -20.51 -6.76 14.48
CA SER A 356 -20.17 -7.96 15.23
C SER A 356 -20.77 -9.21 14.58
N ASP A 357 -22.06 -9.16 14.21
CA ASP A 357 -22.73 -10.24 13.50
C ASP A 357 -22.04 -10.53 12.15
N VAL A 358 -21.76 -9.48 11.37
CA VAL A 358 -21.15 -9.58 10.04
C VAL A 358 -19.77 -10.23 10.08
N VAL A 359 -18.89 -9.81 10.99
CA VAL A 359 -17.53 -10.37 11.06
C VAL A 359 -17.51 -11.80 11.61
N GLN A 360 -18.46 -12.15 12.50
CA GLN A 360 -18.62 -13.52 12.98
C GLN A 360 -19.12 -14.46 11.86
N GLU A 361 -20.11 -14.03 11.08
CA GLU A 361 -20.60 -14.79 9.93
C GLU A 361 -19.52 -14.98 8.85
N CYS A 362 -18.66 -13.98 8.66
CA CYS A 362 -17.61 -13.99 7.63
C CYS A 362 -16.25 -14.49 8.12
N LYS A 363 -16.16 -15.07 9.33
CA LYS A 363 -14.90 -15.44 10.01
C LYS A 363 -13.91 -16.23 9.15
N SER A 364 -14.38 -17.13 8.29
CA SER A 364 -13.54 -17.93 7.38
C SER A 364 -13.01 -17.18 6.15
N SER A 365 -13.61 -16.04 5.84
CA SER A 365 -13.38 -15.27 4.60
C SER A 365 -12.72 -13.93 4.86
N LEU A 366 -12.42 -13.60 6.13
CA LEU A 366 -11.70 -12.39 6.47
C LEU A 366 -10.26 -12.46 5.91
N PRO A 367 -9.70 -11.33 5.44
CA PRO A 367 -8.33 -11.28 4.99
C PRO A 367 -7.41 -11.77 6.12
N PRO A 368 -6.26 -12.38 5.78
CA PRO A 368 -5.29 -12.79 6.78
C PRO A 368 -4.95 -11.60 7.69
N MET A 369 -5.34 -11.73 8.95
CA MET A 369 -5.19 -10.69 9.97
C MET A 369 -3.71 -10.55 10.33
N GLY A 370 -3.17 -9.34 10.25
CA GLY A 370 -1.86 -8.98 10.82
C GLY A 370 -0.64 -9.71 10.25
N ILE A 371 0.27 -8.93 9.67
CA ILE A 371 1.68 -9.31 9.59
C ILE A 371 2.24 -9.04 10.98
N ALA A 372 2.23 -10.06 11.86
CA ALA A 372 2.95 -9.96 13.13
C ALA A 372 4.43 -9.66 12.84
N ALA A 373 4.96 -8.65 13.54
CA ALA A 373 6.33 -8.13 13.40
C ALA A 373 7.40 -9.19 13.68
#